data_AF-E9T0B3-F1
#
_entry.id   AF-E9T0B3-F1
#
_cell.length_a   1.000
_cell.length_b   1.000
_cell.length_c   1.000
_cell.angle_alpha   90.00
_cell.angle_beta   90.00
_cell.angle_gamma   90.00
#
_symmetry.space_group_name_H-M   'P 1'
#
loop_
_entity.id
_entity.type
_entity.pdbx_description
1 polymer ?
#
loop_
_entity_poly.entity_id
_entity_poly.type
_entity_poly.pdbx_seq_one_letter_code
_entity_poly.pdbx_strand_id
1 'polypeptide(L)'
;MQDMDHKEWLEELTSDTTNGAAEKAGITPATLFRQLSRGRISAENVIALSRAYGKKAGDELVRTGFLEPGDIEGVGVESALRLATSRQVLDEIDRRMGDGGGADLNVRPSERR
;
A
#
# COMPACT_ATOMS: atom_id res chain seq x y z
N MET A 1 -16.79 -9.90 -3.84
CA MET A 1 -15.33 -9.73 -4.04
C MET A 1 -14.73 -11.11 -3.80
N GLN A 2 -13.95 -11.65 -4.74
CA GLN A 2 -13.33 -12.97 -4.56
C GLN A 2 -11.85 -12.75 -4.26
N ASP A 3 -11.45 -13.13 -3.05
CA ASP A 3 -10.04 -13.16 -2.66
C ASP A 3 -9.38 -14.33 -3.39
N MET A 4 -8.16 -14.11 -3.88
CA MET A 4 -7.42 -15.15 -4.60
C MET A 4 -6.92 -16.22 -3.62
N ASP A 5 -6.97 -17.48 -4.03
CA ASP A 5 -6.31 -18.56 -3.27
C ASP A 5 -4.81 -18.29 -3.17
N HIS A 6 -4.24 -18.52 -1.98
CA HIS A 6 -2.85 -18.12 -1.71
C HIS A 6 -1.83 -18.99 -2.44
N LYS A 7 -2.20 -20.21 -2.84
CA LYS A 7 -1.35 -21.07 -3.67
C LYS A 7 -1.34 -20.57 -5.10
N GLU A 8 -2.52 -20.30 -5.67
CA GLU A 8 -2.64 -19.73 -7.01
C GLU A 8 -1.93 -18.36 -7.09
N TRP A 9 -2.10 -17.52 -6.07
CA TRP A 9 -1.40 -16.23 -5.96
C TRP A 9 0.12 -16.39 -6.02
N LEU A 10 0.68 -17.38 -5.30
CA LEU A 10 2.10 -17.64 -5.30
C LEU A 10 2.60 -18.16 -6.67
N GLU A 11 1.82 -19.02 -7.32
CA GLU A 11 2.12 -19.53 -8.67
C GLU A 11 2.10 -18.42 -9.73
N GLU A 12 1.25 -17.39 -9.57
CA GLU A 12 1.28 -16.20 -10.43
C GLU A 12 2.40 -15.22 -10.08
N LEU A 13 2.79 -15.15 -8.81
CA LEU A 13 3.87 -14.27 -8.36
C LEU A 13 5.22 -14.69 -8.93
N THR A 14 5.46 -16.01 -9.03
CA THR A 14 6.76 -16.56 -9.42
C THR A 14 6.67 -17.96 -10.00
N SER A 15 7.59 -18.27 -10.93
CA SER A 15 7.82 -19.64 -11.43
C SER A 15 8.83 -20.43 -10.60
N ASP A 16 9.39 -19.84 -9.54
CA ASP A 16 10.33 -20.52 -8.67
C ASP A 16 9.64 -21.62 -7.85
N THR A 17 10.42 -22.63 -7.44
CA THR A 17 9.93 -23.62 -6.47
C THR A 17 9.59 -22.94 -5.14
N THR A 18 8.70 -23.54 -4.33
CA THR A 18 8.37 -23.02 -2.99
C THR A 18 9.62 -22.78 -2.12
N ASN A 19 10.63 -23.65 -2.22
CA ASN A 19 11.90 -23.44 -1.53
C ASN A 19 12.65 -22.21 -2.07
N GLY A 20 12.78 -22.09 -3.38
CA GLY A 20 13.46 -20.94 -4.00
C GLY A 20 12.77 -19.61 -3.67
N ALA A 21 11.43 -19.59 -3.70
CA ALA A 21 10.65 -18.42 -3.30
C ALA A 21 10.85 -18.07 -1.81
N ALA A 22 10.87 -19.08 -0.93
CA ALA A 22 11.11 -18.88 0.49
C ALA A 22 12.52 -18.32 0.75
N GLU A 23 13.55 -18.93 0.16
CA GLU A 23 14.94 -18.47 0.30
C GLU A 23 15.12 -17.04 -0.19
N LYS A 24 14.59 -16.72 -1.38
CA LYS A 24 14.66 -15.37 -1.96
C LYS A 24 13.96 -14.32 -1.09
N ALA A 25 12.86 -14.69 -0.44
CA ALA A 25 12.10 -13.82 0.45
C ALA A 25 12.62 -13.82 1.91
N GLY A 26 13.67 -14.58 2.23
CA GLY A 26 14.17 -14.70 3.60
C GLY A 26 13.23 -15.44 4.56
N ILE A 27 12.32 -16.25 4.02
CA ILE A 27 11.37 -17.08 4.77
C ILE A 27 11.96 -18.48 4.92
N THR A 28 11.84 -19.09 6.10
CA THR A 28 12.22 -20.51 6.23
C THR A 28 11.30 -21.37 5.36
N PRO A 29 11.82 -22.27 4.50
CA PRO A 29 10.95 -23.02 3.59
C PRO A 29 9.88 -23.86 4.27
N ALA A 30 10.19 -24.44 5.44
CA ALA A 30 9.21 -25.16 6.27
C ALA A 30 8.01 -24.29 6.69
N THR A 31 8.23 -22.99 6.92
CA THR A 31 7.17 -22.03 7.26
C THR A 31 6.25 -21.78 6.07
N LEU A 32 6.83 -21.52 4.89
CA LEU A 32 6.05 -21.27 3.68
C LEU A 32 5.24 -22.50 3.26
N PHE A 33 5.85 -23.69 3.30
CA PHE A 33 5.13 -24.95 3.06
C PHE A 33 3.95 -25.15 4.01
N ARG A 34 4.16 -24.96 5.33
CA ARG A 34 3.08 -25.12 6.32
C ARG A 34 1.93 -24.14 6.06
N GLN A 35 2.23 -22.92 5.63
CA GLN A 35 1.23 -21.91 5.31
C GLN A 35 0.43 -22.28 4.05
N LEU A 36 1.12 -22.73 2.99
CA LEU A 36 0.48 -23.23 1.78
C LEU A 36 -0.40 -24.46 2.05
N SER A 37 0.05 -25.41 2.87
CA SER A 37 -0.76 -26.57 3.28
C SER A 37 -2.02 -26.18 4.05
N ARG A 38 -2.03 -25.00 4.69
CA ARG A 38 -3.20 -24.45 5.38
C ARG A 38 -4.07 -23.56 4.48
N GLY A 39 -3.68 -23.38 3.21
CA GLY A 39 -4.35 -22.50 2.25
C GLY A 39 -4.20 -21.01 2.55
N ARG A 40 -3.28 -20.61 3.44
CA ARG A 40 -3.11 -19.20 3.82
C ARG A 40 -1.68 -18.85 4.20
N ILE A 41 -1.11 -17.92 3.45
CA ILE A 41 0.17 -17.23 3.71
C ILE A 41 -0.13 -16.02 4.60
N SER A 42 0.72 -15.74 5.59
CA SER A 42 0.55 -14.56 6.45
C SER A 42 0.80 -13.27 5.67
N ALA A 43 0.16 -12.17 6.07
CA ALA A 43 0.37 -10.85 5.45
C ALA A 43 1.87 -10.45 5.44
N GLU A 44 2.59 -10.73 6.52
CA GLU A 44 4.04 -10.53 6.62
C GLU A 44 4.81 -11.26 5.49
N ASN A 45 4.48 -12.52 5.25
CA ASN A 45 5.13 -13.32 4.21
C ASN A 45 4.68 -12.89 2.82
N VAL A 46 3.43 -12.47 2.64
CA VAL A 46 2.95 -11.85 1.39
C VAL A 46 3.79 -10.61 1.08
N ILE A 47 4.05 -9.74 2.05
CA ILE A 47 4.90 -8.55 1.89
C ILE A 47 6.34 -8.94 1.54
N ALA A 48 6.92 -9.91 2.25
CA ALA A 48 8.29 -10.36 2.01
C ALA A 48 8.47 -10.93 0.60
N LEU A 49 7.56 -11.81 0.17
CA LEU A 49 7.53 -12.38 -1.17
C LEU A 49 7.32 -11.29 -2.23
N SER A 50 6.37 -10.39 -2.02
CA SER A 50 6.11 -9.28 -2.95
C SER A 50 7.36 -8.45 -3.19
N ARG A 51 8.08 -8.08 -2.12
CA ARG A 51 9.33 -7.31 -2.21
C ARG A 51 10.44 -8.10 -2.90
N ALA A 52 10.58 -9.39 -2.61
CA ALA A 52 11.58 -10.27 -3.23
C ALA A 52 11.40 -10.40 -4.75
N TYR A 53 10.16 -10.25 -5.25
CA TYR A 53 9.83 -10.30 -6.67
C TYR A 53 9.51 -8.93 -7.28
N GLY A 54 9.78 -7.83 -6.57
CA GLY A 54 9.59 -6.46 -7.09
C GLY A 54 8.13 -6.06 -7.31
N LYS A 55 7.18 -6.76 -6.68
CA LYS A 55 5.76 -6.39 -6.68
C LYS A 55 5.45 -5.38 -5.57
N LYS A 56 4.40 -4.60 -5.80
CA LYS A 56 3.88 -3.66 -4.81
C LYS A 56 3.13 -4.42 -3.72
N ALA A 57 3.66 -4.40 -2.51
CA ALA A 57 3.09 -5.16 -1.40
C ALA A 57 1.63 -4.80 -1.10
N GLY A 58 1.21 -3.54 -1.28
CA GLY A 58 -0.19 -3.14 -1.13
C GLY A 58 -1.10 -3.91 -2.08
N ASP A 59 -0.79 -3.87 -3.38
CA ASP A 59 -1.60 -4.53 -4.42
C ASP A 59 -1.73 -6.04 -4.15
N GLU A 60 -0.63 -6.70 -3.77
CA GLU A 60 -0.65 -8.14 -3.47
C GLU A 60 -1.41 -8.46 -2.17
N LEU A 61 -1.42 -7.57 -1.18
CA LEU A 61 -2.25 -7.70 0.01
C LEU A 61 -3.75 -7.54 -0.31
N VAL A 62 -4.12 -6.72 -1.29
CA VAL A 62 -5.51 -6.66 -1.78
C VAL A 62 -5.89 -7.95 -2.49
N ARG A 63 -5.02 -8.45 -3.38
CA ARG A 63 -5.27 -9.71 -4.12
C ARG A 63 -5.42 -10.92 -3.20
N THR A 64 -4.70 -10.94 -2.09
CA THR A 64 -4.73 -12.02 -1.09
C THR A 64 -5.80 -11.83 0.00
N GLY A 65 -6.64 -10.79 -0.10
CA GLY A 65 -7.75 -10.52 0.82
C GLY A 65 -7.34 -9.99 2.20
N PHE A 66 -6.14 -9.43 2.33
CA PHE A 66 -5.69 -8.78 3.57
C PHE A 66 -6.04 -7.30 3.63
N LEU A 67 -6.20 -6.66 2.47
CA LEU A 67 -6.62 -5.28 2.33
C LEU A 67 -7.80 -5.20 1.36
N GLU A 68 -8.66 -4.21 1.55
CA GLU A 68 -9.63 -3.80 0.55
C GLU A 68 -8.99 -2.81 -0.44
N PRO A 69 -9.48 -2.71 -1.69
CA PRO A 69 -8.95 -1.74 -2.65
C PRO A 69 -8.87 -0.30 -2.10
N GLY A 70 -9.84 0.10 -1.26
CA GLY A 70 -9.86 1.41 -0.60
C GLY A 70 -8.75 1.62 0.43
N ASP A 71 -8.13 0.55 0.96
CA ASP A 71 -7.02 0.67 1.92
C ASP A 71 -5.74 1.22 1.25
N ILE A 72 -5.60 1.07 -0.07
CA ILE A 72 -4.45 1.58 -0.85
C ILE A 72 -4.72 2.99 -1.41
N GLU A 73 -5.97 3.45 -1.43
CA GLU A 73 -6.34 4.77 -1.99
C GLU A 73 -5.76 5.98 -1.21
N GLY A 74 -4.95 5.76 -0.17
CA GLY A 74 -4.23 6.80 0.55
C GLY A 74 -2.71 6.72 0.43
N VAL A 75 -2.11 7.51 -0.45
CA VAL A 75 -0.91 8.26 -0.01
C VAL A 75 -1.47 9.29 0.98
N GLY A 76 -1.19 9.14 2.27
CA GLY A 76 -1.72 10.08 3.28
C GLY A 76 -1.54 11.53 2.80
N VAL A 77 -2.54 12.39 3.03
CA VAL A 77 -2.61 13.74 2.46
C VAL A 77 -1.26 14.47 2.57
N GLU A 78 -0.56 14.33 3.70
CA GLU A 78 0.77 14.91 3.90
C GLU A 78 1.84 14.38 2.93
N SER A 79 1.93 13.06 2.73
CA SER A 79 2.84 12.45 1.77
C SER A 79 2.48 12.83 0.33
N ALA A 80 1.19 12.93 0.02
CA ALA A 80 0.71 13.37 -1.29
C ALA A 80 1.09 14.83 -1.55
N LEU A 81 0.94 15.70 -0.54
CA LEU A 81 1.39 17.09 -0.59
C LEU A 81 2.91 17.21 -0.73
N ARG A 82 3.69 16.34 -0.07
CA ARG A 82 5.16 16.32 -0.19
C ARG A 82 5.64 15.84 -1.56
N LEU A 83 4.90 14.94 -2.19
CA LEU A 83 5.21 14.40 -3.52
C LEU A 83 4.65 15.25 -4.66
N ALA A 84 3.64 16.08 -4.40
CA ALA A 84 3.06 16.98 -5.37
C ALA A 84 4.09 18.03 -5.84
N THR A 85 4.05 18.35 -7.13
CA THR A 85 4.84 19.48 -7.65
C THR A 85 4.27 20.80 -7.15
N SER A 86 5.12 21.83 -7.06
CA SER A 86 4.68 23.18 -6.66
C SER A 86 3.54 23.71 -7.53
N ARG A 87 3.52 23.38 -8.84
CA ARG A 87 2.43 23.77 -9.75
C ARG A 87 1.11 23.08 -9.39
N GLN A 88 1.12 21.78 -9.13
CA GLN A 88 -0.09 21.04 -8.72
C GLN A 88 -0.66 21.55 -7.39
N VAL A 89 0.21 21.94 -6.45
CA VAL A 89 -0.22 22.54 -5.17
C VAL A 89 -0.85 23.91 -5.40
N LEU A 90 -0.27 24.75 -6.26
CA LEU A 90 -0.81 26.07 -6.60
C LEU A 90 -2.17 25.95 -7.31
N ASP A 91 -2.28 25.06 -8.30
CA ASP A 91 -3.53 24.83 -9.03
C ASP A 91 -4.65 24.34 -8.09
N GLU A 92 -4.30 23.53 -7.08
CA GLU A 92 -5.22 23.09 -6.03
C GLU A 92 -5.66 24.24 -5.13
N ILE A 93 -4.72 25.10 -4.72
CA ILE A 93 -5.01 26.30 -3.90
C ILE A 93 -5.93 27.25 -4.68
N ASP A 94 -5.61 27.56 -5.94
CA ASP A 94 -6.39 28.47 -6.78
C ASP A 94 -7.81 27.93 -7.02
N ARG A 95 -7.96 26.62 -7.23
CA ARG A 95 -9.29 25.98 -7.34
C ARG A 95 -10.11 26.14 -6.06
N ARG A 96 -9.51 25.87 -4.90
CA ARG A 96 -10.18 26.00 -3.59
C ARG A 96 -10.57 27.45 -3.28
N MET A 97 -9.73 28.40 -3.69
CA MET A 97 -9.98 29.83 -3.52
C MET A 97 -11.05 30.34 -4.51
N GLY A 98 -11.09 29.80 -5.73
CA GLY A 98 -12.06 30.14 -6.77
C GLY A 98 -13.48 29.63 -6.50
N ASP A 99 -13.61 28.46 -5.85
CA ASP A 99 -14.90 27.83 -5.53
C ASP A 99 -15.58 28.39 -4.25
N GLY A 100 -15.04 29.46 -3.66
CA GLY A 100 -15.72 30.23 -2.61
C GLY A 100 -15.62 29.69 -1.17
N GLY A 101 -14.64 28.84 -0.88
CA GLY A 101 -14.41 28.25 0.45
C GLY A 101 -13.31 28.94 1.26
N GLY A 102 -13.38 30.26 1.45
CA GLY A 102 -12.52 30.97 2.40
C GLY A 102 -12.90 30.67 3.85
N ALA A 103 -12.37 29.60 4.43
CA ALA A 103 -12.32 29.39 5.89
C ALA A 103 -11.21 28.34 6.13
N ASP A 104 -10.02 28.67 6.62
CA ASP A 104 -9.84 29.02 8.04
C ASP A 104 -8.45 29.67 8.30
N LEU A 105 -8.20 30.87 7.75
CA LEU A 105 -6.98 31.63 8.06
C LEU A 105 -7.20 32.74 9.11
N ASN A 106 -8.29 32.68 9.89
CA ASN A 106 -8.50 33.64 10.96
C ASN A 106 -7.69 33.28 12.22
N VAL A 107 -6.36 33.38 12.13
CA VAL A 107 -5.50 33.47 13.31
C VAL A 107 -5.45 34.93 13.73
N ARG A 108 -6.32 35.32 14.66
CA ARG A 108 -6.05 36.44 15.60
C ARG A 108 -6.16 35.85 17.01
N PRO A 109 -5.23 36.12 17.95
CA PRO A 109 -4.85 37.50 18.30
C PRO A 109 -3.38 37.70 18.73
N SER A 110 -2.86 38.93 18.59
CA SER A 110 -2.21 39.59 19.73
C SER A 110 -2.17 41.10 19.48
N GLU A 111 -3.08 41.81 20.17
CA GLU A 111 -2.83 43.20 20.52
C GLU A 111 -1.66 43.20 21.51
N ARG A 112 -0.55 43.82 21.14
CA ARG A 112 0.37 44.39 22.12
C ARG A 112 0.59 45.86 21.76
N ARG A 113 -0.02 46.72 22.59
CA ARG A 113 0.47 48.08 22.83
C ARG A 113 1.79 48.02 23.59
#